data_AF-A0A3D4XEL6-F1
#
_entry.id   AF-A0A3D4XEL6-F1
#
_cell.length_a   1.000
_cell.length_b   1.000
_cell.length_c   1.000
_cell.angle_alpha   90.00
_cell.angle_beta   90.00
_cell.angle_gamma   90.00
#
_symmetry.space_group_name_H-M   'P 1'
#
loop_
_entity.id
_entity.type
_entity.pdbx_description
1 polymer ?
#
loop_
_entity_poly.entity_id
_entity_poly.type
_entity_poly.pdbx_seq_one_letter_code
_entity_poly.pdbx_strand_id
1 'polypeptide(L)'
;DTAWGYHGGNSELAMGRALKKYDRDSFYLATKFPGYDLSNMGKVEEIFEKQLEKCGVEYFDFYLFHNVCEMNIEQYLDRQYGIFDYLVKQKESGRIRHLGFSAHGSVEVMRRFLEAYGEHMEFCQIQLNFLDWTFQNAKGKVALLEEYHIPVWVMEPLRGGKLATLPEEHEKTLAALRPDEKIPAWAFRFLQTVPGVTMVLSGMSNFAQLEENIRTFAEDKPLDEKEMEALLGVAERMLGRKTLPCTACHYCVDHCPQKLNIPWLIELYNEHCFTEGGFIAPMALMSLAEDKQPGACLGCQSCEAVCPQQIKISEAMADFAEKLKG
;
A
#
# COMPACT_ATOMS: atom_id res chain seq x y z
N ASP A 1 14.70 4.54 3.02
CA ASP A 1 13.39 4.57 3.69
C ASP A 1 13.41 3.65 4.91
N THR A 2 12.90 4.11 6.04
CA THR A 2 12.72 3.32 7.27
C THR A 2 11.40 3.73 7.95
N ALA A 3 11.02 3.10 9.05
CA ALA A 3 9.88 3.53 9.87
C ALA A 3 10.01 3.05 11.31
N TRP A 4 9.22 3.67 12.19
CA TRP A 4 9.19 3.39 13.63
C TRP A 4 9.05 1.92 14.00
N GLY A 5 8.11 1.19 13.39
CA GLY A 5 7.82 -0.21 13.74
C GLY A 5 8.62 -1.26 12.98
N TYR A 6 9.35 -0.89 11.93
CA TYR A 6 10.03 -1.86 11.06
C TYR A 6 11.08 -2.67 11.84
N HIS A 7 11.08 -3.99 11.62
CA HIS A 7 11.93 -4.96 12.35
C HIS A 7 11.79 -4.85 13.87
N GLY A 8 10.55 -4.74 14.37
CA GLY A 8 10.27 -4.65 15.80
C GLY A 8 10.89 -3.41 16.45
N GLY A 9 10.92 -2.29 15.72
CA GLY A 9 11.52 -1.04 16.19
C GLY A 9 13.00 -0.85 15.89
N ASN A 10 13.68 -1.85 15.31
CA ASN A 10 15.14 -1.83 15.15
C ASN A 10 15.64 -1.22 13.83
N SER A 11 14.76 -1.01 12.85
CA SER A 11 15.17 -0.51 11.52
C SER A 11 15.88 0.85 11.59
N GLU A 12 15.31 1.81 12.32
CA GLU A 12 15.90 3.15 12.49
C GLU A 12 17.27 3.11 13.20
N LEU A 13 17.41 2.24 14.21
CA LEU A 13 18.69 2.03 14.91
C LEU A 13 19.74 1.42 13.98
N ALA A 14 19.34 0.48 13.13
CA ALA A 14 20.23 -0.14 12.15
C ALA A 14 20.69 0.89 11.11
N MET A 15 19.76 1.69 10.57
CA MET A 15 20.06 2.77 9.62
C MET A 15 21.00 3.80 10.21
N GLY A 16 20.73 4.29 11.44
CA GLY A 16 21.59 5.26 12.10
C GLY A 16 23.03 4.76 12.28
N ARG A 17 23.21 3.51 12.73
CA ARG A 17 24.54 2.90 12.85
C ARG A 17 25.25 2.73 11.50
N ALA A 18 24.53 2.30 10.47
CA ALA A 18 25.10 2.05 9.16
C ALA A 18 25.52 3.34 8.45
N LEU A 19 24.73 4.41 8.61
CA LEU A 19 24.92 5.68 7.93
C LEU A 19 25.88 6.64 8.64
N LYS A 20 26.14 6.45 9.96
CA LYS A 20 27.03 7.29 10.77
C LYS A 20 28.44 7.52 10.19
N LYS A 21 28.93 6.60 9.34
CA LYS A 21 30.26 6.69 8.72
C LYS A 21 30.30 7.54 7.44
N TYR A 22 29.17 8.07 6.99
CA TYR A 22 29.05 8.91 5.81
C TYR A 22 28.63 10.33 6.20
N ASP A 23 29.02 11.31 5.40
CA ASP A 23 28.61 12.70 5.60
C ASP A 23 27.08 12.82 5.43
N ARG A 24 26.44 13.63 6.28
CA ARG A 24 24.98 13.68 6.36
C ARG A 24 24.33 14.16 5.05
N ASP A 25 25.03 15.00 4.29
CA ASP A 25 24.58 15.54 3.00
C ASP A 25 24.82 14.57 1.82
N SER A 26 25.47 13.43 2.04
CA SER A 26 25.74 12.43 0.99
C SER A 26 24.62 11.40 0.83
N PHE A 27 23.54 11.48 1.61
CA PHE A 27 22.42 10.54 1.54
C PHE A 27 21.09 11.19 1.92
N TYR A 28 20.00 10.62 1.41
CA TYR A 28 18.65 10.95 1.83
C TYR A 28 18.11 9.91 2.83
N LEU A 29 17.48 10.39 3.90
CA LEU A 29 16.86 9.54 4.92
C LEU A 29 15.38 9.90 5.10
N ALA A 30 14.55 8.86 5.05
CA ALA A 30 13.11 8.96 5.23
C ALA A 30 12.66 8.14 6.44
N THR A 31 11.81 8.71 7.30
CA THR A 31 11.03 7.97 8.30
C THR A 31 9.60 8.51 8.40
N LYS A 32 8.78 7.94 9.28
CA LYS A 32 7.32 8.15 9.27
C LYS A 32 6.74 8.17 10.68
N PHE A 33 5.75 9.02 10.91
CA PHE A 33 4.95 9.01 12.14
C PHE A 33 3.97 7.82 12.14
N PRO A 34 4.06 6.88 13.11
CA PRO A 34 3.39 5.58 13.09
C PRO A 34 1.90 5.62 13.49
N GLY A 35 1.06 6.29 12.71
CA GLY A 35 -0.39 6.35 12.97
C GLY A 35 -1.16 5.07 12.64
N TYR A 36 -0.50 4.02 12.15
CA TYR A 36 -1.08 2.67 12.11
C TYR A 36 -1.32 2.09 13.52
N ASP A 37 -0.75 2.67 14.56
CA ASP A 37 -1.03 2.34 15.95
C ASP A 37 -1.63 3.58 16.63
N LEU A 38 -2.93 3.52 16.92
CA LEU A 38 -3.70 4.64 17.45
C LEU A 38 -3.19 5.12 18.82
N SER A 39 -2.46 4.28 19.57
CA SER A 39 -1.85 4.67 20.84
C SER A 39 -0.72 5.70 20.68
N ASN A 40 -0.29 5.97 19.44
CA ASN A 40 0.74 6.95 19.12
C ASN A 40 0.19 8.34 18.80
N MET A 41 -1.12 8.50 18.57
CA MET A 41 -1.68 9.76 18.04
C MET A 41 -1.35 10.98 18.91
N GLY A 42 -1.34 10.83 20.25
CA GLY A 42 -0.95 11.88 21.19
C GLY A 42 0.55 12.02 21.47
N LYS A 43 1.42 11.34 20.71
CA LYS A 43 2.87 11.23 21.00
C LYS A 43 3.76 11.73 19.85
N VAL A 44 3.25 12.59 18.98
CA VAL A 44 3.98 13.06 17.78
C VAL A 44 5.34 13.67 18.13
N GLU A 45 5.42 14.51 19.16
CA GLU A 45 6.66 15.15 19.60
C GLU A 45 7.64 14.13 20.18
N GLU A 46 7.18 13.29 21.12
CA GLU A 46 8.00 12.23 21.72
C GLU A 46 8.59 11.30 20.65
N ILE A 47 7.76 10.85 19.70
CA ILE A 47 8.17 9.93 18.65
C ILE A 47 9.15 10.59 17.70
N PHE A 48 8.87 11.81 17.23
CA PHE A 48 9.76 12.50 16.28
C PHE A 48 11.16 12.72 16.87
N GLU A 49 11.26 13.21 18.11
CA GLU A 49 12.54 13.37 18.79
C GLU A 49 13.26 12.03 18.97
N LYS A 50 12.52 10.99 19.33
CA LYS A 50 13.11 9.65 19.48
C LYS A 50 13.60 9.08 18.16
N GLN A 51 12.94 9.36 17.04
CA GLN A 51 13.37 8.92 15.71
C GLN A 51 14.68 9.59 15.29
N LEU A 52 14.83 10.89 15.57
CA LEU A 52 16.11 11.60 15.35
C LEU A 52 17.23 10.98 16.18
N GLU A 53 16.98 10.69 17.47
CA GLU A 53 17.93 10.00 18.34
C GLU A 53 18.31 8.61 17.79
N LYS A 54 17.32 7.78 17.44
CA LYS A 54 17.53 6.42 16.91
C LYS A 54 18.36 6.43 15.62
N CYS A 55 18.10 7.39 14.74
CA CYS A 55 18.82 7.55 13.48
C CYS A 55 20.16 8.29 13.64
N GLY A 56 20.38 8.99 14.75
CA GLY A 56 21.58 9.81 14.98
C GLY A 56 21.70 10.99 14.02
N VAL A 57 20.58 11.65 13.70
CA VAL A 57 20.52 12.79 12.76
C VAL A 57 19.78 13.97 13.38
N GLU A 58 19.99 15.17 12.83
CA GLU A 58 19.31 16.40 13.29
C GLU A 58 18.06 16.76 12.46
N TYR A 59 17.94 16.16 11.27
CA TYR A 59 16.82 16.36 10.35
C TYR A 59 16.56 15.12 9.49
N PHE A 60 15.33 15.00 8.99
CA PHE A 60 14.94 14.04 7.95
C PHE A 60 14.75 14.74 6.61
N ASP A 61 15.20 14.09 5.53
CA ASP A 61 14.97 14.60 4.18
C ASP A 61 13.50 14.42 3.80
N PHE A 62 12.92 13.28 4.17
CA PHE A 62 11.53 12.95 3.91
C PHE A 62 10.88 12.47 5.20
N TYR A 63 9.72 13.02 5.54
CA TYR A 63 8.95 12.56 6.67
C TYR A 63 7.50 12.35 6.26
N LEU A 64 6.89 11.26 6.73
CA LEU A 64 5.55 10.85 6.29
C LEU A 64 4.56 10.70 7.43
N PHE A 65 3.30 11.06 7.19
CA PHE A 65 2.18 10.43 7.88
C PHE A 65 2.12 8.96 7.43
N HIS A 66 2.28 8.01 8.37
CA HIS A 66 2.38 6.60 8.01
C HIS A 66 1.01 5.93 7.90
N ASN A 67 0.75 5.30 6.76
CA ASN A 67 -0.38 4.40 6.56
C ASN A 67 -1.73 5.08 6.82
N VAL A 68 -2.02 6.15 6.11
CA VAL A 68 -3.36 6.74 6.07
C VAL A 68 -4.34 5.68 5.54
N CYS A 69 -5.28 5.27 6.39
CA CYS A 69 -6.25 4.23 6.10
C CYS A 69 -7.55 4.42 6.91
N GLU A 70 -8.53 3.56 6.65
CA GLU A 70 -9.87 3.59 7.24
C GLU A 70 -9.82 3.59 8.79
N MET A 71 -8.84 2.89 9.36
CA MET A 71 -8.69 2.74 10.81
C MET A 71 -8.27 4.04 11.52
N ASN A 72 -7.52 4.92 10.87
CA ASN A 72 -6.84 6.04 11.53
C ASN A 72 -7.16 7.42 10.96
N ILE A 73 -7.96 7.51 9.90
CA ILE A 73 -8.26 8.77 9.23
C ILE A 73 -8.89 9.80 10.17
N GLU A 74 -9.81 9.38 11.05
CA GLU A 74 -10.45 10.31 12.00
C GLU A 74 -9.42 10.91 12.97
N GLN A 75 -8.51 10.09 13.50
CA GLN A 75 -7.49 10.53 14.44
C GLN A 75 -6.43 11.40 13.77
N TYR A 76 -6.11 11.12 12.50
CA TYR A 76 -5.23 11.99 11.75
C TYR A 76 -5.83 13.38 11.52
N LEU A 77 -7.14 13.47 11.29
CA LEU A 77 -7.85 14.72 11.06
C LEU A 77 -8.19 15.48 12.36
N ASP A 78 -8.15 14.80 13.50
CA ASP A 78 -8.48 15.37 14.79
C ASP A 78 -7.35 16.25 15.35
N ARG A 79 -7.62 17.56 15.37
CA ARG A 79 -6.70 18.60 15.84
C ARG A 79 -6.29 18.41 17.31
N GLN A 80 -7.04 17.68 18.13
CA GLN A 80 -6.66 17.45 19.52
C GLN A 80 -5.32 16.71 19.66
N TYR A 81 -4.94 15.91 18.67
CA TYR A 81 -3.68 15.18 18.67
C TYR A 81 -2.49 16.04 18.22
N GLY A 82 -2.72 17.20 17.60
CA GLY A 82 -1.68 18.15 17.19
C GLY A 82 -0.64 17.61 16.19
N ILE A 83 -0.88 16.45 15.57
CA ILE A 83 0.09 15.77 14.70
C ILE A 83 0.46 16.66 13.52
N PHE A 84 -0.53 17.16 12.79
CA PHE A 84 -0.32 18.01 11.63
C PHE A 84 0.44 19.28 11.99
N ASP A 85 -0.03 20.01 13.01
CA ASP A 85 0.57 21.29 13.41
C ASP A 85 2.03 21.12 13.85
N TYR A 86 2.33 20.05 14.59
CA TYR A 86 3.69 19.74 14.99
C TYR A 86 4.60 19.42 13.80
N LEU A 87 4.17 18.56 12.87
CA LEU A 87 4.99 18.17 11.72
C LEU A 87 5.23 19.33 10.74
N VAL A 88 4.23 20.19 10.53
CA VAL A 88 4.42 21.42 9.74
C VAL A 88 5.44 22.34 10.42
N LYS A 89 5.38 22.52 11.74
CA LYS A 89 6.38 23.30 12.49
C LYS A 89 7.80 22.70 12.39
N GLN A 90 7.93 21.37 12.40
CA GLN A 90 9.23 20.72 12.17
C GLN A 90 9.74 20.94 10.74
N LYS A 91 8.85 21.03 9.74
CA LYS A 91 9.21 21.42 8.37
C LYS A 91 9.67 22.87 8.28
N GLU A 92 8.93 23.81 8.87
CA GLU A 92 9.28 25.24 8.89
C GLU A 92 10.63 25.51 9.58
N SER A 93 10.95 24.74 10.64
CA SER A 93 12.24 24.81 11.32
C SER A 93 13.39 24.08 10.58
N GLY A 94 13.12 23.42 9.46
CA GLY A 94 14.10 22.72 8.64
C GLY A 94 14.50 21.33 9.15
N ARG A 95 13.85 20.81 10.19
CA ARG A 95 14.07 19.45 10.73
C ARG A 95 13.36 18.37 9.91
N ILE A 96 12.37 18.77 9.11
CA ILE A 96 11.82 17.99 7.99
C ILE A 96 12.05 18.80 6.72
N ARG A 97 12.70 18.23 5.70
CA ARG A 97 12.85 18.92 4.39
C ARG A 97 11.59 18.78 3.56
N HIS A 98 11.15 17.54 3.36
CA HIS A 98 9.94 17.22 2.62
C HIS A 98 8.93 16.46 3.49
N LEU A 99 7.69 16.95 3.53
CA LEU A 99 6.59 16.33 4.26
C LEU A 99 5.64 15.69 3.26
N GLY A 100 5.33 14.42 3.46
CA GLY A 100 4.39 13.67 2.63
C GLY A 100 3.54 12.74 3.48
N PHE A 101 2.86 11.82 2.82
CA PHE A 101 2.09 10.77 3.50
C PHE A 101 2.20 9.45 2.75
N SER A 102 1.90 8.37 3.44
CA SER A 102 1.75 7.04 2.82
C SER A 102 0.34 6.54 3.04
N ALA A 103 -0.20 5.75 2.10
CA ALA A 103 -1.58 5.29 2.19
C ALA A 103 -1.75 3.84 1.75
N HIS A 104 -2.46 3.06 2.57
CA HIS A 104 -3.08 1.80 2.16
C HIS A 104 -4.60 1.94 2.00
N GLY A 105 -5.20 2.99 2.56
CA GLY A 105 -6.64 3.23 2.47
C GLY A 105 -7.17 3.39 1.06
N SER A 106 -8.48 3.33 0.95
CA SER A 106 -9.23 3.60 -0.28
C SER A 106 -9.01 5.02 -0.82
N VAL A 107 -9.39 5.22 -2.09
CA VAL A 107 -9.36 6.53 -2.76
C VAL A 107 -10.18 7.56 -1.98
N GLU A 108 -11.30 7.16 -1.36
CA GLU A 108 -12.13 8.04 -0.53
C GLU A 108 -11.38 8.52 0.72
N VAL A 109 -10.75 7.61 1.45
CA VAL A 109 -9.94 7.95 2.63
C VAL A 109 -8.77 8.86 2.26
N MET A 110 -8.07 8.56 1.16
CA MET A 110 -7.01 9.43 0.64
C MET A 110 -7.53 10.83 0.30
N ARG A 111 -8.71 10.93 -0.35
CA ARG A 111 -9.32 12.21 -0.70
C ARG A 111 -9.63 13.04 0.55
N ARG A 112 -10.20 12.42 1.59
CA ARG A 112 -10.43 13.10 2.88
C ARG A 112 -9.15 13.67 3.49
N PHE A 113 -8.05 12.92 3.44
CA PHE A 113 -6.75 13.40 3.93
C PHE A 113 -6.21 14.56 3.08
N LEU A 114 -6.30 14.44 1.75
CA LEU A 114 -5.85 15.46 0.81
C LEU A 114 -6.67 16.75 0.88
N GLU A 115 -7.98 16.66 1.06
CA GLU A 115 -8.84 17.84 1.29
C GLU A 115 -8.46 18.60 2.55
N ALA A 116 -8.01 17.91 3.59
CA ALA A 116 -7.61 18.54 4.84
C ALA A 116 -6.17 19.08 4.81
N TYR A 117 -5.23 18.32 4.25
CA TYR A 117 -3.78 18.55 4.41
C TYR A 117 -2.98 18.58 3.11
N GLY A 118 -3.61 18.34 1.96
CA GLY A 118 -2.94 18.18 0.66
C GLY A 118 -2.07 19.35 0.25
N GLU A 119 -2.45 20.59 0.58
CA GLU A 119 -1.65 21.80 0.29
C GLU A 119 -0.26 21.79 0.95
N HIS A 120 -0.06 20.97 1.99
CA HIS A 120 1.20 20.86 2.72
C HIS A 120 1.98 19.59 2.39
N MET A 121 1.44 18.70 1.54
CA MET A 121 2.07 17.44 1.16
C MET A 121 2.83 17.57 -0.16
N GLU A 122 4.07 17.09 -0.20
CA GLU A 122 4.94 17.18 -1.38
C GLU A 122 5.08 15.86 -2.15
N PHE A 123 4.65 14.75 -1.56
CA PHE A 123 4.68 13.43 -2.18
C PHE A 123 3.74 12.48 -1.44
N CYS A 124 3.28 11.44 -2.13
CA CYS A 124 2.50 10.36 -1.53
C CYS A 124 3.11 9.00 -1.85
N GLN A 125 3.34 8.19 -0.82
CA GLN A 125 3.80 6.81 -0.95
C GLN A 125 2.62 5.83 -0.95
N ILE A 126 2.40 5.14 -2.05
CA ILE A 126 1.32 4.15 -2.19
C ILE A 126 1.86 2.80 -2.63
N GLN A 127 1.11 1.75 -2.29
CA GLN A 127 1.30 0.44 -2.87
C GLN A 127 0.94 0.47 -4.36
N LEU A 128 1.92 0.20 -5.22
CA LEU A 128 1.74 0.24 -6.67
C LEU A 128 2.60 -0.83 -7.36
N ASN A 129 1.95 -1.71 -8.09
CA ASN A 129 2.54 -2.70 -9.00
C ASN A 129 1.49 -3.10 -10.05
N PHE A 130 1.90 -3.86 -11.07
CA PHE A 130 1.04 -4.19 -12.21
C PHE A 130 -0.19 -5.03 -11.84
N LEU A 131 -0.14 -5.76 -10.72
CA LEU A 131 -1.25 -6.56 -10.23
C LEU A 131 -2.25 -5.69 -9.44
N ASP A 132 -1.73 -4.89 -8.52
CA ASP A 132 -2.53 -4.00 -7.66
C ASP A 132 -3.08 -2.78 -8.42
N TRP A 133 -2.58 -2.53 -9.64
CA TRP A 133 -3.09 -1.54 -10.56
C TRP A 133 -4.61 -1.57 -10.68
N THR A 134 -5.16 -2.77 -10.87
CA THR A 134 -6.60 -3.03 -10.86
C THR A 134 -7.04 -3.60 -9.51
N PHE A 135 -6.29 -4.55 -8.94
CA PHE A 135 -6.76 -5.33 -7.79
C PHE A 135 -7.00 -4.50 -6.53
N GLN A 136 -6.17 -3.49 -6.27
CA GLN A 136 -6.33 -2.57 -5.14
C GLN A 136 -6.69 -1.16 -5.58
N ASN A 137 -7.20 -1.02 -6.81
CA ASN A 137 -7.52 0.26 -7.43
C ASN A 137 -6.36 1.27 -7.35
N ALA A 138 -5.10 0.81 -7.49
CA ALA A 138 -3.95 1.70 -7.45
C ALA A 138 -3.99 2.72 -8.59
N LYS A 139 -4.62 2.39 -9.73
CA LYS A 139 -4.93 3.34 -10.81
C LYS A 139 -5.74 4.54 -10.32
N GLY A 140 -6.80 4.31 -9.54
CA GLY A 140 -7.61 5.39 -8.98
C GLY A 140 -6.84 6.25 -7.99
N LYS A 141 -5.94 5.64 -7.20
CA LYS A 141 -5.04 6.36 -6.27
C LYS A 141 -4.05 7.25 -7.03
N VAL A 142 -3.45 6.76 -8.12
CA VAL A 142 -2.57 7.57 -8.98
C VAL A 142 -3.32 8.73 -9.62
N ALA A 143 -4.52 8.50 -10.17
CA ALA A 143 -5.34 9.56 -10.76
C ALA A 143 -5.70 10.64 -9.72
N LEU A 144 -6.06 10.24 -8.50
CA LEU A 144 -6.31 11.18 -7.40
C LEU A 144 -5.06 12.02 -7.08
N LEU A 145 -3.88 11.42 -7.03
CA LEU A 145 -2.64 12.17 -6.75
C LEU A 145 -2.29 13.14 -7.89
N GLU A 146 -2.60 12.78 -9.13
CA GLU A 146 -2.48 13.67 -10.29
C GLU A 146 -3.41 14.89 -10.19
N GLU A 147 -4.67 14.70 -9.75
CA GLU A 147 -5.62 15.80 -9.49
C GLU A 147 -5.06 16.84 -8.50
N TYR A 148 -4.27 16.40 -7.51
CA TYR A 148 -3.66 17.26 -6.49
C TYR A 148 -2.21 17.66 -6.84
N HIS A 149 -1.69 17.27 -8.01
CA HIS A 149 -0.31 17.50 -8.43
C HIS A 149 0.75 16.97 -7.45
N ILE A 150 0.47 15.85 -6.79
CA ILE A 150 1.36 15.21 -5.82
C ILE A 150 2.12 14.06 -6.49
N PRO A 151 3.48 14.10 -6.52
CA PRO A 151 4.30 13.00 -7.01
C PRO A 151 4.05 11.68 -6.27
N VAL A 152 4.11 10.58 -7.03
CA VAL A 152 3.89 9.22 -6.54
C VAL A 152 5.22 8.58 -6.17
N TRP A 153 5.31 8.13 -4.92
CA TRP A 153 6.34 7.24 -4.41
C TRP A 153 5.78 5.83 -4.31
N VAL A 154 6.53 4.85 -4.80
CA VAL A 154 6.05 3.48 -4.87
C VAL A 154 6.63 2.66 -3.73
N MET A 155 5.75 2.03 -2.96
CA MET A 155 6.08 0.89 -2.11
C MET A 155 5.47 -0.39 -2.70
N GLU A 156 6.00 -1.53 -2.26
CA GLU A 156 5.61 -2.87 -2.74
C GLU A 156 5.62 -3.06 -4.27
N PRO A 157 6.67 -2.62 -4.99
CA PRO A 157 6.73 -2.79 -6.45
C PRO A 157 6.73 -4.26 -6.88
N LEU A 158 7.16 -5.17 -6.00
CA LEU A 158 7.18 -6.62 -6.22
C LEU A 158 6.24 -7.38 -5.26
N ARG A 159 5.36 -6.67 -4.53
CA ARG A 159 4.39 -7.24 -3.58
C ARG A 159 5.01 -8.28 -2.62
N GLY A 160 6.00 -7.85 -1.84
CA GLY A 160 6.73 -8.72 -0.91
C GLY A 160 7.58 -9.82 -1.57
N GLY A 161 7.87 -9.69 -2.86
CA GLY A 161 8.60 -10.68 -3.66
C GLY A 161 7.71 -11.65 -4.43
N LYS A 162 6.38 -11.61 -4.23
CA LYS A 162 5.43 -12.46 -4.97
C LYS A 162 5.46 -12.25 -6.48
N LEU A 163 5.86 -11.05 -6.92
CA LEU A 163 6.00 -10.71 -8.35
C LEU A 163 7.45 -10.82 -8.84
N ALA A 164 8.37 -11.34 -8.03
CA ALA A 164 9.76 -11.57 -8.46
C ALA A 164 9.90 -12.84 -9.33
N THR A 165 8.90 -13.72 -9.31
CA THR A 165 8.81 -14.96 -10.10
C THR A 165 7.38 -15.13 -10.58
N LEU A 166 7.18 -15.77 -11.73
CA LEU A 166 5.84 -16.08 -12.24
C LEU A 166 5.74 -17.55 -12.64
N PRO A 167 4.53 -18.12 -12.75
CA PRO A 167 4.35 -19.40 -13.42
C PRO A 167 4.96 -19.39 -14.83
N GLU A 168 5.58 -20.49 -15.23
CA GLU A 168 6.34 -20.61 -16.50
C GLU A 168 5.55 -20.16 -17.74
N GLU A 169 4.23 -20.41 -17.77
CA GLU A 169 3.35 -19.94 -18.84
C GLU A 169 3.31 -18.41 -18.99
N HIS A 170 3.36 -17.69 -17.86
CA HIS A 170 3.35 -16.23 -17.83
C HIS A 170 4.74 -15.68 -18.15
N GLU A 171 5.80 -16.31 -17.62
CA GLU A 171 7.18 -15.95 -17.96
C GLU A 171 7.45 -16.07 -19.46
N LYS A 172 7.01 -17.17 -20.09
CA LYS A 172 7.13 -17.37 -21.55
C LYS A 172 6.40 -16.30 -22.36
N THR A 173 5.23 -15.87 -21.88
CA THR A 173 4.45 -14.81 -22.54
C THR A 173 5.22 -13.50 -22.56
N LEU A 174 5.83 -13.13 -21.42
CA LEU A 174 6.60 -11.89 -21.29
C LEU A 174 7.96 -11.98 -22.02
N ALA A 175 8.67 -13.10 -21.90
CA ALA A 175 9.95 -13.33 -22.57
C ALA A 175 9.85 -13.29 -24.10
N ALA A 176 8.69 -13.61 -24.69
CA ALA A 176 8.46 -13.47 -26.12
C ALA A 176 8.48 -12.00 -26.60
N LEU A 177 8.29 -11.05 -25.69
CA LEU A 177 8.33 -9.61 -25.97
C LEU A 177 9.69 -9.00 -25.64
N ARG A 178 10.26 -9.34 -24.47
CA ARG A 178 11.62 -8.94 -24.07
C ARG A 178 12.42 -10.15 -23.57
N PRO A 179 13.16 -10.85 -24.44
CA PRO A 179 13.82 -12.12 -24.08
C PRO A 179 14.94 -11.97 -23.05
N ASP A 180 15.56 -10.79 -22.98
CA ASP A 180 16.65 -10.50 -22.05
C ASP A 180 16.18 -9.92 -20.71
N GLU A 181 14.88 -9.63 -20.57
CA GLU A 181 14.32 -8.97 -19.40
C GLU A 181 13.88 -10.00 -18.36
N LYS A 182 14.40 -9.89 -17.13
CA LYS A 182 14.00 -10.75 -16.01
C LYS A 182 12.64 -10.33 -15.46
N ILE A 183 11.95 -11.25 -14.80
CA ILE A 183 10.61 -11.02 -14.24
C ILE A 183 10.50 -9.80 -13.31
N PRO A 184 11.41 -9.57 -12.33
CA PRO A 184 11.32 -8.37 -11.50
C PRO A 184 11.37 -7.07 -12.31
N ALA A 185 12.12 -7.05 -13.41
CA ALA A 185 12.29 -5.87 -14.22
C ALA A 185 10.97 -5.48 -14.92
N TRP A 186 10.12 -6.43 -15.33
CA TRP A 186 8.79 -6.13 -15.86
C TRP A 186 7.94 -5.27 -14.90
N ALA A 187 8.00 -5.54 -13.60
CA ALA A 187 7.32 -4.73 -12.61
C ALA A 187 7.90 -3.30 -12.54
N PHE A 188 9.23 -3.15 -12.62
CA PHE A 188 9.86 -1.82 -12.63
C PHE A 188 9.60 -1.06 -13.93
N ARG A 189 9.59 -1.73 -15.08
CA ARG A 189 9.25 -1.12 -16.38
C ARG A 189 7.80 -0.65 -16.41
N PHE A 190 6.89 -1.42 -15.82
CA PHE A 190 5.52 -0.97 -15.59
C PHE A 190 5.51 0.35 -14.81
N LEU A 191 6.26 0.46 -13.70
CA LEU A 191 6.32 1.68 -12.90
C LEU A 191 6.94 2.87 -13.65
N GLN A 192 7.93 2.65 -14.52
CA GLN A 192 8.45 3.69 -15.43
C GLN A 192 7.38 4.21 -16.40
N THR A 193 6.33 3.41 -16.67
CA THR A 193 5.24 3.77 -17.58
C THR A 193 4.13 4.54 -16.88
N VAL A 194 4.04 4.47 -15.54
CA VAL A 194 2.96 5.12 -14.79
C VAL A 194 3.26 6.62 -14.60
N PRO A 195 2.41 7.54 -15.09
CA PRO A 195 2.60 8.97 -14.90
C PRO A 195 2.68 9.35 -13.42
N GLY A 196 3.53 10.33 -13.11
CA GLY A 196 3.69 10.86 -11.75
C GLY A 196 4.53 10.00 -10.81
N VAL A 197 4.93 8.78 -11.19
CA VAL A 197 5.91 7.99 -10.43
C VAL A 197 7.29 8.66 -10.50
N THR A 198 7.83 9.00 -9.32
CA THR A 198 9.13 9.69 -9.19
C THR A 198 10.12 8.93 -8.31
N MET A 199 9.65 7.99 -7.49
CA MET A 199 10.50 7.19 -6.60
C MET A 199 9.95 5.77 -6.52
N VAL A 200 10.84 4.77 -6.60
CA VAL A 200 10.47 3.35 -6.45
C VAL A 200 11.29 2.73 -5.33
N LEU A 201 10.62 2.29 -4.27
CA LEU A 201 11.25 1.62 -3.14
C LEU A 201 11.18 0.11 -3.31
N SER A 202 12.32 -0.50 -3.63
CA SER A 202 12.46 -1.94 -3.80
C SER A 202 13.24 -2.54 -2.63
N GLY A 203 12.63 -3.50 -1.92
CA GLY A 203 13.33 -4.28 -0.89
C GLY A 203 14.14 -5.42 -1.53
N MET A 204 15.37 -5.63 -1.04
CA MET A 204 16.29 -6.64 -1.58
C MET A 204 16.89 -7.45 -0.43
N SER A 205 16.99 -8.76 -0.61
CA SER A 205 17.54 -9.70 0.38
C SER A 205 19.03 -9.97 0.18
N ASN A 206 19.58 -9.68 -1.00
CA ASN A 206 20.99 -9.93 -1.29
C ASN A 206 21.54 -8.94 -2.34
N PHE A 207 22.87 -8.95 -2.50
CA PHE A 207 23.57 -8.03 -3.39
C PHE A 207 23.28 -8.27 -4.88
N ALA A 208 23.02 -9.51 -5.30
CA ALA A 208 22.70 -9.79 -6.70
C ALA A 208 21.38 -9.12 -7.12
N GLN A 209 20.36 -9.16 -6.25
CA GLN A 209 19.10 -8.45 -6.47
C GLN A 209 19.31 -6.92 -6.54
N LEU A 210 20.22 -6.38 -5.73
CA LEU A 210 20.58 -4.97 -5.78
C LEU A 210 21.21 -4.59 -7.13
N GLU A 211 22.20 -5.36 -7.60
CA GLU A 211 22.83 -5.11 -8.90
C GLU A 211 21.81 -5.22 -10.05
N GLU A 212 20.89 -6.18 -10.00
CA GLU A 212 19.85 -6.36 -11.02
C GLU A 212 18.87 -5.19 -11.05
N ASN A 213 18.43 -4.70 -9.89
CA ASN A 213 17.58 -3.53 -9.79
C ASN A 213 18.30 -2.28 -10.35
N ILE A 214 19.57 -2.08 -9.99
CA ILE A 214 20.39 -0.97 -10.51
C ILE A 214 20.50 -1.04 -12.04
N ARG A 215 20.78 -2.23 -12.60
CA ARG A 215 20.85 -2.41 -14.06
C ARG A 215 19.53 -2.10 -14.74
N THR A 216 18.41 -2.49 -14.13
CA THR A 216 17.07 -2.18 -14.67
C THR A 216 16.86 -0.67 -14.73
N PHE A 217 17.13 0.05 -13.64
CA PHE A 217 16.94 1.50 -13.55
C PHE A 217 18.06 2.33 -14.19
N ALA A 218 19.13 1.70 -14.70
CA ALA A 218 20.15 2.38 -15.51
C ALA A 218 19.62 2.77 -16.90
N GLU A 219 18.50 2.20 -17.33
CA GLU A 219 17.84 2.50 -18.60
C GLU A 219 16.42 3.03 -18.35
N ASP A 220 16.05 4.11 -19.05
CA ASP A 220 14.65 4.55 -19.15
C ASP A 220 13.99 3.79 -20.30
N LYS A 221 13.28 2.70 -19.98
CA LYS A 221 12.75 1.74 -20.94
C LYS A 221 11.33 1.30 -20.56
N PRO A 222 10.38 2.25 -20.47
CA PRO A 222 9.00 1.96 -20.12
C PRO A 222 8.38 0.92 -21.06
N LEU A 223 7.27 0.31 -20.63
CA LEU A 223 6.53 -0.63 -21.45
C LEU A 223 5.81 0.11 -22.56
N ASP A 224 5.79 -0.48 -23.75
CA ASP A 224 4.88 -0.03 -24.82
C ASP A 224 3.44 -0.53 -24.58
N GLU A 225 2.51 -0.13 -25.46
CA GLU A 225 1.09 -0.51 -25.33
C GLU A 225 0.88 -2.03 -25.36
N LYS A 226 1.63 -2.75 -26.21
CA LYS A 226 1.49 -4.20 -26.37
C LYS A 226 2.05 -4.95 -25.16
N GLU A 227 3.17 -4.47 -24.63
CA GLU A 227 3.82 -5.01 -23.44
C GLU A 227 2.97 -4.74 -22.19
N MET A 228 2.39 -3.55 -22.08
CA MET A 228 1.43 -3.21 -21.02
C MET A 228 0.21 -4.12 -21.07
N GLU A 229 -0.40 -4.32 -22.24
CA GLU A 229 -1.55 -5.22 -22.42
C GLU A 229 -1.20 -6.65 -22.01
N ALA A 230 -0.04 -7.16 -22.44
CA ALA A 230 0.41 -8.51 -22.09
C ALA A 230 0.62 -8.68 -20.57
N LEU A 231 1.25 -7.70 -19.92
CA LEU A 231 1.53 -7.73 -18.48
C LEU A 231 0.24 -7.64 -17.66
N LEU A 232 -0.70 -6.78 -18.03
CA LEU A 232 -1.99 -6.68 -17.36
C LEU A 232 -2.85 -7.94 -17.58
N GLY A 233 -2.77 -8.57 -18.75
CA GLY A 233 -3.39 -9.86 -18.98
C GLY A 233 -2.80 -10.99 -18.13
N VAL A 234 -1.49 -10.93 -17.82
CA VAL A 234 -0.87 -11.85 -16.85
C VAL A 234 -1.46 -11.61 -15.45
N ALA A 235 -1.54 -10.35 -15.00
CA ALA A 235 -2.16 -10.03 -13.71
C ALA A 235 -3.60 -10.53 -13.60
N GLU A 236 -4.43 -10.33 -14.62
CA GLU A 236 -5.82 -10.80 -14.63
C GLU A 236 -5.91 -12.32 -14.46
N ARG A 237 -5.08 -13.09 -15.18
CA ARG A 237 -5.03 -14.56 -15.05
C ARG A 237 -4.55 -15.01 -13.67
N MET A 238 -3.64 -14.26 -13.05
CA MET A 238 -3.19 -14.55 -11.68
C MET A 238 -4.33 -14.37 -10.67
N LEU A 239 -5.17 -13.35 -10.84
CA LEU A 239 -6.31 -13.08 -9.97
C LEU A 239 -7.43 -14.10 -10.17
N GLY A 240 -7.81 -14.37 -11.42
CA GLY A 240 -8.95 -15.24 -11.77
C GLY A 240 -8.87 -16.68 -11.23
N ARG A 241 -7.68 -17.14 -10.80
CA ARG A 241 -7.50 -18.45 -10.15
C ARG A 241 -7.72 -18.46 -8.65
N LYS A 242 -7.68 -17.29 -7.98
CA LYS A 242 -7.65 -17.18 -6.51
C LYS A 242 -8.71 -16.24 -5.92
N THR A 243 -9.49 -15.53 -6.74
CA THR A 243 -10.45 -14.52 -6.27
C THR A 243 -11.89 -14.83 -6.68
N LEU A 244 -12.85 -14.49 -5.82
CA LEU A 244 -14.28 -14.51 -6.13
C LEU A 244 -14.63 -13.38 -7.13
N PRO A 245 -15.44 -13.66 -8.17
CA PRO A 245 -15.71 -12.72 -9.26
C PRO A 245 -16.80 -11.69 -8.89
N CYS A 246 -16.66 -11.00 -7.76
CA CYS A 246 -17.62 -9.99 -7.35
C CYS A 246 -17.55 -8.76 -8.27
N THR A 247 -18.70 -8.30 -8.76
CA THR A 247 -18.80 -7.09 -9.60
C THR A 247 -19.16 -5.82 -8.82
N ALA A 248 -19.24 -5.91 -7.50
CA ALA A 248 -19.66 -4.83 -6.61
C ALA A 248 -20.97 -4.12 -7.02
N CYS A 249 -21.98 -4.89 -7.46
CA CYS A 249 -23.31 -4.34 -7.83
C CYS A 249 -24.22 -3.97 -6.64
N HIS A 250 -23.82 -4.31 -5.41
CA HIS A 250 -24.53 -4.06 -4.15
C HIS A 250 -25.93 -4.69 -3.96
N TYR A 251 -26.45 -5.49 -4.90
CA TYR A 251 -27.77 -6.16 -4.75
C TYR A 251 -27.89 -7.02 -3.49
N CYS A 252 -26.78 -7.59 -3.03
CA CYS A 252 -26.73 -8.42 -1.83
C CYS A 252 -26.91 -7.64 -0.51
N VAL A 253 -26.59 -6.36 -0.47
CA VAL A 253 -26.50 -5.56 0.77
C VAL A 253 -27.89 -5.39 1.39
N ASP A 254 -28.89 -5.04 0.57
CA ASP A 254 -30.25 -4.83 1.07
C ASP A 254 -30.92 -6.12 1.55
N HIS A 255 -30.54 -7.25 0.94
CA HIS A 255 -31.04 -8.58 1.25
C HIS A 255 -30.31 -9.26 2.42
N CYS A 256 -29.28 -8.62 2.98
CA CYS A 256 -28.59 -9.09 4.17
C CYS A 256 -29.30 -8.58 5.44
N PRO A 257 -29.80 -9.46 6.33
CA PRO A 257 -30.44 -9.03 7.58
C PRO A 257 -29.50 -8.24 8.50
N GLN A 258 -28.19 -8.51 8.42
CA GLN A 258 -27.15 -7.82 9.20
C GLN A 258 -26.65 -6.53 8.54
N LYS A 259 -27.12 -6.25 7.32
CA LYS A 259 -26.71 -5.09 6.49
C LYS A 259 -25.19 -5.01 6.33
N LEU A 260 -24.55 -6.16 6.12
CA LEU A 260 -23.12 -6.23 5.85
C LEU A 260 -22.82 -5.59 4.50
N ASN A 261 -21.70 -4.87 4.41
CA ASN A 261 -21.17 -4.40 3.12
C ASN A 261 -20.49 -5.57 2.39
N ILE A 262 -21.30 -6.50 1.90
CA ILE A 262 -20.85 -7.76 1.30
C ILE A 262 -19.85 -7.55 0.14
N PRO A 263 -20.05 -6.62 -0.81
CA PRO A 263 -19.07 -6.39 -1.87
C PRO A 263 -17.68 -6.07 -1.35
N TRP A 264 -17.59 -5.16 -0.38
CA TRP A 264 -16.32 -4.76 0.21
C TRP A 264 -15.71 -5.89 1.05
N LEU A 265 -16.51 -6.66 1.79
CA LEU A 265 -16.01 -7.84 2.50
C LEU A 265 -15.46 -8.91 1.55
N ILE A 266 -16.04 -9.09 0.35
CA ILE A 266 -15.51 -10.01 -0.67
C ILE A 266 -14.21 -9.47 -1.27
N GLU A 267 -14.09 -8.17 -1.49
CA GLU A 267 -12.83 -7.54 -1.90
C GLU A 267 -11.71 -7.83 -0.89
N LEU A 268 -11.98 -7.63 0.41
CA LEU A 268 -11.05 -7.95 1.48
C LEU A 268 -10.74 -9.45 1.58
N TYR A 269 -11.74 -10.32 1.39
CA TYR A 269 -11.54 -11.77 1.34
C TYR A 269 -10.61 -12.19 0.19
N ASN A 270 -10.82 -11.61 -1.00
CA ASN A 270 -9.98 -11.86 -2.16
C ASN A 270 -8.54 -11.40 -1.92
N GLU A 271 -8.37 -10.20 -1.34
CA GLU A 271 -7.06 -9.68 -0.94
C GLU A 271 -6.37 -10.65 0.01
N HIS A 272 -7.07 -11.11 1.06
CA HIS A 272 -6.54 -12.02 2.06
C HIS A 272 -6.16 -13.40 1.48
N CYS A 273 -7.00 -13.96 0.61
CA CYS A 273 -6.76 -15.25 -0.05
C CYS A 273 -5.58 -15.17 -1.03
N PHE A 274 -5.52 -14.10 -1.82
CA PHE A 274 -4.44 -13.90 -2.78
C PHE A 274 -3.09 -13.69 -2.08
N THR A 275 -3.10 -12.89 -1.01
CA THR A 275 -1.89 -12.61 -0.21
C THR A 275 -1.53 -13.72 0.75
N GLU A 276 -2.34 -14.77 0.88
CA GLU A 276 -2.11 -15.89 1.80
C GLU A 276 -1.92 -15.40 3.25
N GLY A 277 -2.76 -14.46 3.67
CA GLY A 277 -2.72 -13.89 5.02
C GLY A 277 -2.08 -12.50 5.12
N GLY A 278 -2.07 -11.71 4.05
CA GLY A 278 -1.57 -10.33 4.07
C GLY A 278 -2.31 -9.43 5.05
N PHE A 279 -1.66 -8.35 5.46
CA PHE A 279 -2.11 -7.48 6.56
C PHE A 279 -3.19 -6.46 6.18
N ILE A 280 -3.38 -6.18 4.88
CA ILE A 280 -4.31 -5.14 4.41
C ILE A 280 -5.75 -5.46 4.79
N ALA A 281 -6.19 -6.70 4.53
CA ALA A 281 -7.56 -7.10 4.82
C ALA A 281 -7.89 -7.09 6.32
N PRO A 282 -7.07 -7.72 7.20
CA PRO A 282 -7.26 -7.62 8.65
C PRO A 282 -7.28 -6.16 9.15
N MET A 283 -6.37 -5.32 8.65
CA MET A 283 -6.29 -3.91 9.06
C MET A 283 -7.54 -3.12 8.67
N ALA A 284 -8.06 -3.30 7.46
CA ALA A 284 -9.31 -2.67 7.04
C ALA A 284 -10.50 -3.12 7.90
N LEU A 285 -10.55 -4.39 8.31
CA LEU A 285 -11.62 -4.89 9.18
C LEU A 285 -11.59 -4.32 10.60
N MET A 286 -10.42 -3.91 11.10
CA MET A 286 -10.30 -3.28 12.43
C MET A 286 -11.04 -1.93 12.53
N SER A 287 -11.33 -1.27 11.39
CA SER A 287 -12.12 -0.04 11.38
C SER A 287 -13.63 -0.29 11.49
N LEU A 288 -14.08 -1.55 11.43
CA LEU A 288 -15.49 -1.92 11.55
C LEU A 288 -15.87 -2.35 12.97
N ALA A 289 -17.11 -2.04 13.34
CA ALA A 289 -17.77 -2.69 14.46
C ALA A 289 -17.86 -4.21 14.24
N GLU A 290 -17.79 -4.98 15.32
CA GLU A 290 -17.77 -6.45 15.30
C GLU A 290 -18.99 -7.05 14.57
N ASP A 291 -20.17 -6.41 14.70
CA ASP A 291 -21.41 -6.81 14.04
C ASP A 291 -21.45 -6.51 12.53
N LYS A 292 -20.39 -5.89 11.98
CA LYS A 292 -20.20 -5.59 10.55
C LYS A 292 -19.06 -6.38 9.91
N GLN A 293 -18.35 -7.19 10.68
CA GLN A 293 -17.27 -8.04 10.18
C GLN A 293 -17.79 -9.36 9.58
N PRO A 294 -16.95 -10.15 8.85
CA PRO A 294 -17.38 -11.41 8.23
C PRO A 294 -18.02 -12.40 9.20
N GLY A 295 -17.55 -12.44 10.45
CA GLY A 295 -18.07 -13.31 11.50
C GLY A 295 -19.52 -13.03 11.92
N ALA A 296 -20.06 -11.86 11.61
CA ALA A 296 -21.46 -11.52 11.87
C ALA A 296 -22.43 -12.15 10.84
N CYS A 297 -21.92 -12.77 9.77
CA CYS A 297 -22.74 -13.42 8.77
C CYS A 297 -23.54 -14.59 9.37
N LEU A 298 -24.87 -14.54 9.25
CA LEU A 298 -25.77 -15.59 9.78
C LEU A 298 -25.81 -16.87 8.94
N GLY A 299 -25.16 -16.90 7.78
CA GLY A 299 -25.24 -18.03 6.85
C GLY A 299 -26.63 -18.25 6.22
N CYS A 300 -27.51 -17.24 6.20
CA CYS A 300 -28.90 -17.40 5.75
C CYS A 300 -29.10 -17.49 4.22
N GLN A 301 -28.04 -17.28 3.43
CA GLN A 301 -28.02 -17.39 1.96
C GLN A 301 -28.96 -16.45 1.19
N SER A 302 -29.68 -15.54 1.86
CA SER A 302 -30.58 -14.56 1.23
C SER A 302 -29.89 -13.72 0.14
N CYS A 303 -28.65 -13.29 0.41
CA CYS A 303 -27.84 -12.52 -0.54
C CYS A 303 -27.41 -13.33 -1.79
N GLU A 304 -27.31 -14.65 -1.69
CA GLU A 304 -26.87 -15.51 -2.80
C GLU A 304 -27.97 -15.63 -3.86
N ALA A 305 -29.24 -15.62 -3.43
CA ALA A 305 -30.40 -15.69 -4.34
C ALA A 305 -30.49 -14.50 -5.30
N VAL A 306 -29.87 -13.36 -4.95
CA VAL A 306 -29.85 -12.14 -5.75
C VAL A 306 -28.48 -11.86 -6.38
N CYS A 307 -27.50 -12.74 -6.18
CA CYS A 307 -26.15 -12.56 -6.71
C CYS A 307 -26.09 -12.96 -8.20
N PRO A 308 -25.86 -12.03 -9.15
CA PRO A 308 -25.80 -12.36 -10.57
C PRO A 308 -24.60 -13.27 -10.92
N GLN A 309 -23.57 -13.26 -10.07
CA GLN A 309 -22.35 -14.06 -10.21
C GLN A 309 -22.46 -15.43 -9.50
N GLN A 310 -23.61 -15.71 -8.87
CA GLN A 310 -23.89 -16.95 -8.14
C GLN A 310 -22.82 -17.30 -7.08
N ILE A 311 -22.22 -16.28 -6.47
CA ILE A 311 -21.19 -16.45 -5.45
C ILE A 311 -21.80 -17.08 -4.19
N LYS A 312 -21.09 -18.06 -3.63
CA LYS A 312 -21.37 -18.64 -2.30
C LYS A 312 -20.94 -17.70 -1.20
N ILE A 313 -21.66 -16.59 -1.05
CA ILE A 313 -21.32 -15.49 -0.15
C ILE A 313 -21.25 -15.98 1.30
N SER A 314 -22.18 -16.81 1.74
CA SER A 314 -22.20 -17.33 3.12
C SER A 314 -20.96 -18.17 3.44
N GLU A 315 -20.55 -19.04 2.52
CA GLU A 315 -19.34 -19.86 2.64
C GLU A 315 -18.08 -18.98 2.66
N ALA A 316 -18.00 -17.99 1.76
CA ALA A 316 -16.89 -17.04 1.73
C ALA A 316 -16.74 -16.26 3.04
N MET A 317 -17.85 -15.79 3.63
CA MET A 317 -17.80 -15.09 4.93
C MET A 317 -17.36 -16.00 6.07
N ALA A 318 -17.85 -17.25 6.10
CA ALA A 318 -17.45 -18.23 7.10
C ALA A 318 -15.96 -18.59 7.00
N ASP A 319 -15.49 -18.86 5.78
CA ASP A 319 -14.07 -19.13 5.50
C ASP A 319 -13.19 -17.92 5.84
N PHE A 320 -13.64 -16.70 5.50
CA PHE A 320 -12.91 -15.48 5.86
C PHE A 320 -12.80 -15.32 7.38
N ALA A 321 -13.90 -15.50 8.10
CA ALA A 321 -13.92 -15.41 9.55
C ALA A 321 -13.01 -16.44 10.21
N GLU A 322 -12.87 -17.63 9.62
CA GLU A 322 -11.96 -18.66 10.12
C GLU A 322 -10.49 -18.31 9.86
N LYS A 323 -10.15 -17.86 8.63
CA LYS A 323 -8.78 -17.45 8.29
C LYS A 323 -8.26 -16.29 9.15
N LEU A 324 -9.16 -15.42 9.63
CA LEU A 324 -8.79 -14.31 10.51
C LEU A 324 -8.40 -14.75 11.93
N LYS A 325 -8.69 -15.99 12.34
CA LYS A 325 -8.36 -16.49 13.69
C LYS A 325 -6.92 -17.01 13.83
N GLY A 326 -6.19 -17.18 12.72
CA GLY A 326 -4.81 -17.68 12.70
C GLY A 326 -4.72 -19.12 12.22
#